data_AF-A0A3N9VBZ5-F1
#
_entry.id   AF-A0A3N9VBZ5-F1
#
_cell.length_a   1.000
_cell.length_b   1.000
_cell.length_c   1.000
_cell.angle_alpha   90.00
_cell.angle_beta   90.00
_cell.angle_gamma   90.00
#
_symmetry.space_group_name_H-M   'P 1'
#
loop_
_entity.id
_entity.type
_entity.pdbx_description
1 polymer ?
#
loop_
_entity_poly.entity_id
_entity_poly.type
_entity_poly.pdbx_seq_one_letter_code
_entity_poly.pdbx_strand_id
1 'polypeptide(L)'
;MSDVQKQVYYKPALTLDEQIDLLTTRGLTVPDRDKACHYPRYIGYYRLSGYFLTLRHRGNGVQPHTFFEGITFKDVLDIYIFDREPRLLVMDAIERIVVAFRACISNTMSKTMAHTGSWTSAHFVPRFKHADMLEKLKRETYHQLEKSRPRLPLRAGTKIPSLIEGVI
;
A
#
# COMPACT_ATOMS: atom_id res chain seq x y z
N MET A 1 -0.11 -2.36 -41.60
CA MET A 1 -0.14 -1.98 -40.17
C MET A 1 -1.43 -1.21 -39.97
N SER A 2 -2.45 -1.86 -39.41
CA SER A 2 -3.79 -1.27 -39.24
C SER A 2 -3.76 -0.21 -38.14
N ASP A 3 -4.15 1.02 -38.49
CA ASP A 3 -4.33 2.14 -37.57
C ASP A 3 -5.33 1.77 -36.47
N VAL A 4 -4.88 1.78 -35.22
CA VAL A 4 -5.76 1.58 -34.06
C VAL A 4 -6.48 2.90 -33.80
N GLN A 5 -7.71 2.99 -34.27
CA GLN A 5 -8.58 4.13 -34.02
C GLN A 5 -8.88 4.22 -32.52
N LYS A 6 -8.36 5.26 -31.86
CA LYS A 6 -8.56 5.51 -30.42
C LYS A 6 -10.03 5.90 -30.18
N GLN A 7 -10.86 4.94 -29.77
CA GLN A 7 -12.21 5.25 -29.30
C GLN A 7 -12.15 6.20 -28.10
N VAL A 8 -12.80 7.35 -28.23
CA VAL A 8 -12.94 8.32 -27.14
C VAL A 8 -14.02 7.81 -26.18
N TYR A 9 -13.63 7.55 -24.94
CA TYR A 9 -14.53 7.05 -23.90
C TYR A 9 -15.46 8.19 -23.42
N TYR A 10 -16.71 8.20 -23.91
CA TYR A 10 -17.72 9.18 -23.53
C TYR A 10 -18.76 8.55 -22.60
N LYS A 11 -18.42 8.44 -21.32
CA LYS A 11 -19.37 8.06 -20.28
C LYS A 11 -19.40 9.14 -19.20
N PRO A 12 -20.44 9.98 -19.16
CA PRO A 12 -20.54 11.03 -18.15
C PRO A 12 -20.59 10.42 -16.75
N ALA A 13 -20.01 11.13 -15.79
CA ALA A 13 -20.09 10.74 -14.39
C ALA A 13 -21.53 10.90 -13.91
N LEU A 14 -22.08 9.86 -13.28
CA LEU A 14 -23.39 9.91 -12.64
C LEU A 14 -23.27 10.51 -11.25
N THR A 15 -24.23 11.34 -10.87
CA THR A 15 -24.46 11.82 -9.51
C THR A 15 -24.84 10.66 -8.58
N LEU A 16 -24.85 10.89 -7.26
CA LEU A 16 -25.22 9.85 -6.28
C LEU A 16 -26.66 9.38 -6.48
N ASP A 17 -27.59 10.30 -6.70
CA ASP A 17 -28.99 9.97 -6.97
C ASP A 17 -29.15 9.16 -8.25
N GLU A 18 -28.52 9.58 -9.35
CA GLU A 18 -28.55 8.84 -10.62
C GLU A 18 -27.93 7.44 -10.48
N GLN A 19 -26.93 7.26 -9.61
CA GLN A 19 -26.40 5.94 -9.31
C GLN A 19 -27.43 5.06 -8.60
N ILE A 20 -28.18 5.60 -7.64
CA ILE A 20 -29.23 4.85 -6.93
C ILE A 20 -30.41 4.55 -7.86
N ASP A 21 -30.79 5.48 -8.72
CA ASP A 21 -31.83 5.26 -9.75
C ASP A 21 -31.44 4.15 -10.72
N LEU A 22 -30.17 4.13 -11.13
CA LEU A 22 -29.64 3.08 -11.98
C LEU A 22 -29.66 1.70 -11.29
N LEU A 23 -29.39 1.63 -9.99
CA LEU A 23 -29.47 0.39 -9.23
C LEU A 23 -30.92 -0.08 -9.07
N THR A 24 -31.84 0.84 -8.82
CA THR A 24 -33.27 0.55 -8.68
C THR A 24 -33.85 0.04 -10.00
N THR A 25 -33.51 0.69 -11.13
CA THR A 25 -33.90 0.26 -12.48
C THR A 25 -33.40 -1.16 -12.81
N ARG A 26 -32.30 -1.59 -12.18
CA ARG A 26 -31.72 -2.93 -12.36
C ARG A 26 -32.32 -4.00 -11.44
N GLY A 27 -33.33 -3.66 -10.65
CA GLY A 27 -34.03 -4.58 -9.75
C GLY A 27 -33.48 -4.59 -8.32
N LEU A 28 -32.63 -3.64 -7.93
CA LEU A 28 -32.18 -3.52 -6.54
C LEU A 28 -33.25 -2.83 -5.70
N THR A 29 -33.67 -3.45 -4.60
CA THR A 29 -34.61 -2.85 -3.67
C THR A 29 -33.87 -1.86 -2.75
N VAL A 30 -34.34 -0.62 -2.71
CA VAL A 30 -33.74 0.46 -1.91
C VAL A 30 -34.82 1.05 -0.97
N PRO A 31 -34.99 0.50 0.25
CA PRO A 31 -36.05 0.95 1.16
C PRO A 31 -35.83 2.37 1.69
N ASP A 32 -34.58 2.77 1.88
CA ASP A 32 -34.18 4.07 2.41
C ASP A 32 -33.16 4.69 1.47
N ARG A 33 -33.63 5.64 0.65
CA ARG A 33 -32.82 6.27 -0.40
C ARG A 33 -31.71 7.14 0.18
N ASP A 34 -31.98 7.87 1.26
CA ASP A 34 -30.99 8.75 1.89
C ASP A 34 -29.82 7.94 2.45
N LYS A 35 -30.12 6.82 3.13
CA LYS A 35 -29.09 5.88 3.55
C LYS A 35 -28.36 5.28 2.35
N ALA A 36 -29.07 4.88 1.31
CA ALA A 36 -28.44 4.31 0.13
C ALA A 36 -27.52 5.30 -0.60
N CYS A 37 -27.82 6.60 -0.63
CA CYS A 37 -26.93 7.64 -1.16
C CYS A 37 -25.71 7.89 -0.24
N HIS A 38 -25.86 7.72 1.07
CA HIS A 38 -24.77 7.89 2.03
C HIS A 38 -23.59 6.92 1.77
N TYR A 39 -23.86 5.64 1.50
CA TYR A 39 -22.78 4.64 1.38
C TYR A 39 -21.87 4.82 0.15
N PRO A 40 -22.38 4.95 -1.09
CA PRO A 40 -21.55 5.21 -2.28
C PRO A 40 -20.76 6.51 -2.19
N ARG A 41 -21.22 7.50 -1.40
CA ARG A 41 -20.48 8.75 -1.15
C ARG A 41 -19.16 8.51 -0.42
N TYR A 42 -19.13 7.62 0.57
CA TYR A 42 -17.94 7.36 1.39
C TYR A 42 -17.16 6.10 0.98
N ILE A 43 -17.86 5.04 0.56
CA ILE A 43 -17.26 3.78 0.12
C ILE A 43 -16.81 3.86 -1.35
N GLY A 44 -17.55 4.63 -2.15
CA GLY A 44 -17.38 4.72 -3.60
C GLY A 44 -18.21 3.68 -4.35
N TYR A 45 -18.98 4.13 -5.35
CA TYR A 45 -19.80 3.24 -6.20
C TYR A 45 -18.98 2.14 -6.86
N TYR A 46 -17.77 2.45 -7.36
CA TYR A 46 -16.92 1.46 -8.03
C TYR A 46 -16.48 0.35 -7.08
N ARG A 47 -16.20 0.67 -5.80
CA ARG A 47 -15.86 -0.33 -4.78
C ARG A 47 -17.06 -1.24 -4.51
N LEU A 48 -18.25 -0.67 -4.34
CA LEU A 48 -19.49 -1.43 -4.18
C LEU A 48 -19.83 -2.27 -5.43
N SER A 49 -19.40 -1.82 -6.62
CA SER A 49 -19.71 -2.49 -7.88
C SER A 49 -19.16 -3.90 -8.02
N GLY A 50 -18.05 -4.21 -7.34
CA GLY A 50 -17.52 -5.57 -7.26
C GLY A 50 -18.47 -6.53 -6.55
N TYR A 51 -19.14 -6.05 -5.49
CA TYR A 51 -20.10 -6.85 -4.71
C TYR A 51 -21.46 -6.96 -5.40
N PHE A 52 -21.85 -5.99 -6.24
CA PHE A 52 -23.05 -6.16 -7.07
C PHE A 52 -22.94 -7.37 -8.01
N LEU A 53 -21.73 -7.73 -8.46
CA LEU A 53 -21.51 -8.82 -9.41
C LEU A 53 -21.88 -10.21 -8.85
N THR A 54 -21.83 -10.37 -7.52
CA THR A 54 -22.21 -11.64 -6.87
C THR A 54 -23.72 -11.80 -6.74
N LEU A 55 -24.47 -10.69 -6.79
CA LEU A 55 -25.92 -10.62 -6.59
C LEU A 55 -26.69 -10.39 -7.91
N ARG A 56 -26.04 -10.62 -9.05
CA ARG A 56 -26.61 -10.44 -10.38
C ARG A 56 -26.66 -11.76 -11.13
N HIS A 57 -27.63 -11.88 -12.02
CA HIS A 57 -27.69 -12.99 -12.96
C HIS A 57 -26.45 -13.02 -13.87
N ARG A 58 -25.91 -14.22 -14.09
CA ARG A 58 -24.85 -14.50 -15.08
C ARG A 58 -25.44 -15.38 -16.18
N GLY A 59 -25.31 -14.98 -17.45
CA GLY A 59 -25.64 -15.84 -18.59
C GLY A 59 -26.44 -15.18 -19.71
N ASN A 60 -26.52 -15.88 -20.84
CA ASN A 60 -27.22 -15.43 -22.05
C ASN A 60 -28.72 -15.74 -21.92
N GLY A 61 -29.53 -14.70 -21.75
CA GLY A 61 -30.99 -14.80 -21.65
C GLY A 61 -31.64 -13.85 -20.63
N VAL A 62 -30.85 -13.29 -19.72
CA VAL A 62 -31.29 -12.26 -18.76
C VAL A 62 -30.65 -10.93 -19.13
N GLN A 63 -31.37 -9.82 -18.90
CA GLN A 63 -30.81 -8.49 -19.13
C GLN A 63 -29.50 -8.32 -18.34
N PRO A 64 -28.44 -7.79 -18.98
CA PRO A 64 -27.16 -7.59 -18.32
C PRO A 64 -27.31 -6.64 -17.14
N HIS A 65 -26.59 -6.93 -16.04
CA HIS A 65 -26.59 -6.15 -14.80
C HIS A 65 -27.89 -6.21 -13.97
N THR A 66 -28.79 -7.15 -14.23
CA THR A 66 -30.01 -7.36 -13.44
C THR A 66 -29.71 -8.11 -12.14
N PHE A 67 -30.21 -7.59 -11.03
CA PHE A 67 -30.12 -8.23 -9.71
C PHE A 67 -31.12 -9.38 -9.58
N PHE A 68 -30.85 -10.31 -8.65
CA PHE A 68 -31.86 -11.31 -8.26
C PHE A 68 -33.07 -10.64 -7.58
N GLU A 69 -34.23 -11.28 -7.64
CA GLU A 69 -35.45 -10.78 -7.00
C GLU A 69 -35.29 -10.69 -5.47
N GLY A 70 -35.83 -9.62 -4.89
CA GLY A 70 -35.82 -9.40 -3.43
C GLY A 70 -34.49 -8.94 -2.85
N ILE A 71 -33.43 -8.79 -3.65
CA ILE A 71 -32.16 -8.27 -3.17
C ILE A 71 -32.29 -6.79 -2.80
N THR A 72 -31.83 -6.46 -1.61
CA THR A 72 -31.82 -5.12 -1.07
C THR A 72 -30.42 -4.50 -1.12
N PHE A 73 -30.35 -3.18 -1.05
CA PHE A 73 -29.07 -2.48 -0.91
C PHE A 73 -28.31 -2.93 0.35
N LYS A 74 -29.02 -3.32 1.42
CA LYS A 74 -28.43 -3.83 2.65
C LYS A 74 -27.64 -5.12 2.40
N ASP A 75 -28.17 -6.03 1.59
CA ASP A 75 -27.49 -7.31 1.30
C ASP A 75 -26.12 -7.08 0.63
N VAL A 76 -26.03 -6.07 -0.25
CA VAL A 76 -24.74 -5.67 -0.85
C VAL A 76 -23.79 -5.16 0.23
N LEU A 77 -24.28 -4.30 1.13
CA LEU A 77 -23.48 -3.73 2.20
C LEU A 77 -22.98 -4.79 3.17
N ASP A 78 -23.82 -5.77 3.50
CA ASP A 78 -23.46 -6.85 4.42
C ASP A 78 -22.31 -7.69 3.84
N ILE A 79 -22.31 -7.98 2.53
CA ILE A 79 -21.17 -8.64 1.86
C ILE A 79 -19.91 -7.75 1.90
N TYR A 80 -20.06 -6.44 1.67
CA TYR A 80 -18.93 -5.51 1.76
C TYR A 80 -18.32 -5.45 3.16
N ILE A 81 -19.15 -5.37 4.19
CA ILE A 81 -18.73 -5.32 5.60
C ILE A 81 -18.03 -6.63 5.96
N PHE A 82 -18.63 -7.76 5.56
CA PHE A 82 -18.05 -9.08 5.77
C PHE A 82 -16.68 -9.26 5.09
N ASP A 83 -16.43 -8.67 3.92
CA ASP A 83 -15.08 -8.68 3.30
C ASP A 83 -14.11 -7.72 4.01
N ARG A 84 -14.62 -6.59 4.50
CA ARG A 84 -13.81 -5.55 5.16
C ARG A 84 -13.24 -6.03 6.49
N GLU A 85 -14.03 -6.72 7.31
CA GLU A 85 -13.63 -7.13 8.66
C GLU A 85 -12.43 -8.11 8.66
N PRO A 86 -12.44 -9.24 7.93
CA PRO A 86 -11.30 -10.13 7.81
C PRO A 86 -10.11 -9.45 7.14
N ARG A 87 -10.34 -8.58 6.14
CA ARG A 87 -9.24 -7.83 5.51
C ARG A 87 -8.47 -7.01 6.54
N LEU A 88 -9.14 -6.37 7.49
CA LEU A 88 -8.47 -5.58 8.54
C LEU A 88 -7.62 -6.48 9.45
N LEU A 89 -8.15 -7.62 9.88
CA LEU A 89 -7.43 -8.59 10.71
C LEU A 89 -6.20 -9.17 10.00
N VAL A 90 -6.35 -9.52 8.72
CA VAL A 90 -5.26 -10.05 7.90
C VAL A 90 -4.18 -9.00 7.67
N MET A 91 -4.55 -7.73 7.43
CA MET A 91 -3.58 -6.66 7.26
C MET A 91 -2.78 -6.39 8.55
N ASP A 92 -3.43 -6.42 9.72
CA ASP A 92 -2.74 -6.33 11.02
C ASP A 92 -1.73 -7.48 11.22
N ALA A 93 -2.13 -8.70 10.87
CA ALA A 93 -1.23 -9.86 10.96
C ALA A 93 -0.04 -9.75 10.00
N ILE A 94 -0.29 -9.35 8.74
CA ILE A 94 0.76 -9.17 7.73
C ILE A 94 1.74 -8.08 8.15
N GLU A 95 1.26 -6.98 8.75
CA GLU A 95 2.13 -5.90 9.22
C GLU A 95 3.19 -6.42 10.19
N ARG A 96 2.81 -7.23 11.18
CA ARG A 96 3.73 -7.83 12.16
C ARG A 96 4.78 -8.71 11.48
N ILE A 97 4.37 -9.52 10.50
CA ILE A 97 5.27 -10.38 9.73
C ILE A 97 6.26 -9.53 8.92
N VAL A 98 5.78 -8.46 8.27
CA VAL A 98 6.62 -7.56 7.47
C VAL A 98 7.64 -6.84 8.33
N VAL A 99 7.26 -6.35 9.51
CA VAL A 99 8.20 -5.72 10.45
C VAL A 99 9.26 -6.70 10.92
N ALA A 100 8.86 -7.91 11.33
CA ALA A 100 9.80 -8.96 11.75
C ALA A 100 10.76 -9.37 10.61
N PHE A 101 10.23 -9.50 9.40
CA PHE A 101 11.01 -9.86 8.23
C PHE A 101 12.02 -8.76 7.85
N ARG A 102 11.62 -7.49 7.86
CA ARG A 102 12.52 -6.35 7.64
C ARG A 102 13.63 -6.29 8.70
N ALA A 103 13.29 -6.53 9.97
CA ALA A 103 14.27 -6.60 11.05
C ALA A 103 15.23 -7.77 10.87
N CYS A 104 14.75 -8.94 10.46
CA CYS A 104 15.58 -10.11 10.18
C CYS A 104 16.58 -9.84 9.05
N ILE A 105 16.11 -9.27 7.93
CA ILE A 105 16.99 -8.86 6.82
C ILE A 105 18.02 -7.85 7.32
N SER A 106 17.58 -6.77 7.98
CA SER A 106 18.47 -5.72 8.47
C SER A 106 19.54 -6.29 9.40
N ASN A 107 19.16 -7.10 10.39
CA ASN A 107 20.09 -7.68 11.34
C ASN A 107 21.06 -8.67 10.69
N THR A 108 20.58 -9.46 9.74
CA THR A 108 21.43 -10.41 9.01
C THR A 108 22.44 -9.65 8.16
N MET A 109 21.98 -8.69 7.35
CA MET A 109 22.86 -7.83 6.55
C MET A 109 23.84 -7.07 7.44
N SER A 110 23.40 -6.46 8.55
CA SER A 110 24.30 -5.76 9.48
C SER A 110 25.31 -6.68 10.17
N LYS A 111 25.10 -8.00 10.26
CA LYS A 111 26.10 -8.91 10.82
C LYS A 111 27.05 -9.45 9.76
N THR A 112 26.54 -9.78 8.57
CA THR A 112 27.33 -10.42 7.52
C THR A 112 28.01 -9.43 6.59
N MET A 113 27.35 -8.30 6.29
CA MET A 113 27.79 -7.30 5.31
C MET A 113 28.58 -6.14 5.92
N ALA A 114 28.43 -5.93 7.23
CA ALA A 114 29.24 -5.00 8.02
C ALA A 114 30.74 -5.31 7.85
N HIS A 115 31.16 -6.44 8.39
CA HIS A 115 32.58 -6.83 8.45
C HIS A 115 33.22 -7.14 7.06
N THR A 116 32.43 -7.33 6.00
CA THR A 116 32.93 -7.86 4.71
C THR A 116 33.15 -6.80 3.62
N GLY A 117 32.97 -5.50 3.91
CA GLY A 117 33.15 -4.46 2.89
C GLY A 117 32.09 -4.50 1.78
N SER A 118 30.93 -5.10 2.07
CA SER A 118 29.84 -5.36 1.13
C SER A 118 29.08 -4.10 0.68
N TRP A 119 29.44 -2.93 1.19
CA TRP A 119 29.04 -1.59 0.71
C TRP A 119 29.75 -1.20 -0.60
N THR A 120 29.97 -2.18 -1.48
CA THR A 120 30.60 -1.98 -2.77
C THR A 120 29.52 -1.73 -3.81
N SER A 121 29.75 -0.78 -4.71
CA SER A 121 28.77 -0.40 -5.75
C SER A 121 28.28 -1.57 -6.62
N ALA A 122 29.02 -2.68 -6.66
CA ALA A 122 28.68 -3.90 -7.40
C ALA A 122 27.42 -4.61 -6.88
N HIS A 123 27.04 -4.42 -5.62
CA HIS A 123 25.83 -5.00 -5.03
C HIS A 123 24.59 -4.13 -5.22
N PHE A 124 24.73 -2.95 -5.85
CA PHE A 124 23.65 -2.00 -6.06
C PHE A 124 23.21 -1.99 -7.53
N VAL A 125 21.92 -1.70 -7.76
CA VAL A 125 21.41 -1.53 -9.11
C VAL A 125 22.15 -0.36 -9.79
N PRO A 126 22.51 -0.44 -11.09
CA PRO A 126 23.36 0.57 -11.75
C PRO A 126 22.83 2.00 -11.70
N ARG A 127 21.51 2.18 -11.54
CA ARG A 127 20.85 3.48 -11.45
C ARG A 127 20.88 4.09 -10.04
N PHE A 128 21.35 3.33 -9.06
CA PHE A 128 21.41 3.78 -7.67
C PHE A 128 22.66 4.65 -7.46
N LYS A 129 22.47 5.84 -6.88
CA LYS A 129 23.57 6.77 -6.59
C LYS A 129 24.30 6.34 -5.31
N HIS A 130 25.12 5.30 -5.45
CA HIS A 130 25.87 4.71 -4.34
C HIS A 130 26.82 5.73 -3.67
N ALA A 131 27.47 6.59 -4.46
CA ALA A 131 28.37 7.62 -3.94
C ALA A 131 27.65 8.61 -3.01
N ASP A 132 26.49 9.13 -3.42
CA ASP A 132 25.67 10.05 -2.62
C ASP A 132 25.21 9.41 -1.31
N MET A 133 24.86 8.11 -1.34
CA MET A 133 24.50 7.35 -0.14
C MET A 133 25.67 7.24 0.83
N LEU A 134 26.87 6.88 0.35
CA LEU A 134 28.07 6.79 1.18
C LEU A 134 28.45 8.14 1.80
N GLU A 135 28.30 9.24 1.06
CA GLU A 135 28.61 10.57 1.58
C GLU A 135 27.64 10.99 2.68
N LYS A 136 26.35 10.65 2.56
CA LYS A 136 25.35 10.86 3.61
C LYS A 136 25.63 10.00 4.83
N LEU A 137 25.94 8.72 4.64
CA LEU A 137 26.30 7.81 5.74
C LEU A 137 27.52 8.33 6.50
N LYS A 138 28.58 8.73 5.80
CA LYS A 138 29.76 9.33 6.43
C LYS A 138 29.39 10.55 7.27
N ARG A 139 28.63 11.50 6.72
CA ARG A 139 28.19 12.72 7.43
C ARG A 139 27.44 12.39 8.72
N GLU A 140 26.49 11.46 8.66
CA GLU A 140 25.69 11.07 9.82
C GLU A 140 26.55 10.35 10.87
N THR A 141 27.40 9.41 10.46
CA THR A 141 28.30 8.70 11.39
C THR A 141 29.26 9.66 12.09
N TYR A 142 29.82 10.65 11.37
CA TYR A 142 30.66 11.69 11.98
C TYR A 142 29.90 12.51 13.02
N HIS A 143 28.67 12.94 12.71
CA HIS A 143 27.83 13.69 13.64
C HIS A 143 27.50 12.91 14.91
N GLN A 144 27.24 11.60 14.78
CA GLN A 144 26.95 10.72 15.92
C GLN A 144 28.19 10.43 16.77
N LEU A 145 29.36 10.26 16.15
CA LEU A 145 30.63 10.10 16.86
C LEU A 145 31.02 11.38 17.63
N GLU A 146 30.76 12.55 17.05
CA GLU A 146 31.01 13.84 17.69
C GLU A 146 30.12 14.05 18.92
N LYS A 147 28.85 13.64 18.85
CA LYS A 147 27.91 13.65 19.98
C LYS A 147 28.23 12.60 21.05
N SER A 148 28.74 11.44 20.66
CA SER A 148 29.03 10.31 21.57
C SER A 148 30.44 10.36 22.17
N ARG A 149 31.26 11.36 21.81
CA ARG A 149 32.62 11.51 22.31
C ARG A 149 32.59 11.82 23.82
N PRO A 150 33.14 10.95 24.69
CA PRO A 150 33.19 11.25 26.12
C PRO A 150 34.11 12.45 26.35
N ARG A 151 33.67 13.40 27.18
CA ARG A 151 34.48 14.55 27.62
C ARG A 151 35.54 14.10 28.64
N LEU A 152 36.50 13.27 28.23
CA LEU A 152 37.70 13.08 29.05
C LEU A 152 38.71 14.19 28.75
N PRO A 153 39.38 14.75 29.79
CA PRO A 153 40.45 15.72 29.59
C PRO A 153 41.60 15.03 28.85
N LEU A 154 41.91 15.53 27.66
CA LEU A 154 43.03 15.07 26.85
C LEU A 154 44.33 15.30 27.64
N ARG A 155 44.98 14.24 28.13
CA ARG A 155 46.39 14.33 28.53
C ARG A 155 47.21 14.52 27.26
N ALA A 156 47.97 15.60 27.20
CA ALA A 156 48.85 15.93 26.08
C ALA A 156 49.83 14.77 25.83
N GLY A 157 49.79 14.18 24.63
CA GLY A 157 50.83 13.28 24.14
C GLY A 157 50.40 11.86 23.71
N THR A 158 49.15 11.44 23.90
CA THR A 158 48.72 10.10 23.45
C THR A 158 48.28 10.13 21.99
N LYS A 159 49.03 9.48 21.09
CA LYS A 159 48.64 9.26 19.69
C LYS A 159 47.30 8.52 19.66
N ILE A 160 46.34 9.06 18.90
CA ILE A 160 45.01 8.51 18.71
C ILE A 160 45.13 7.27 17.81
N PRO A 161 44.75 6.05 18.26
CA PRO A 161 44.65 4.89 17.37
C PRO A 161 43.51 5.13 16.38
N SER A 162 43.71 4.78 15.10
CA SER A 162 42.70 4.85 14.05
C SER A 162 41.51 3.94 14.37
N LEU A 163 40.51 4.47 15.08
CA LEU A 163 39.24 3.82 15.42
C LEU A 163 38.32 3.53 14.21
N ILE A 164 38.85 3.60 12.98
CA ILE A 164 38.08 3.45 11.75
C ILE A 164 37.97 1.97 11.33
N GLU A 165 38.82 1.06 11.82
CA GLU A 165 38.80 -0.35 11.39
C GLU A 165 37.75 -1.23 12.12
N GLY A 166 37.05 -0.71 13.12
CA GLY A 166 36.15 -1.53 13.97
C GLY A 166 34.65 -1.26 13.86
N VAL A 167 34.21 -0.34 13.00
CA VAL A 167 32.79 0.12 12.96
C VAL A 167 32.18 0.04 11.55
N ILE A 168 32.80 -0.71 10.63
CA ILE A 168 32.13 -1.11 9.39
C ILE A 168 31.93 -2.61 9.43
#